data_AF-A0A659RIF8-F1
#
_entry.id   AF-A0A659RIF8-F1
#
_cell.length_a   1.000
_cell.length_b   1.000
_cell.length_c   1.000
_cell.angle_alpha   90.00
_cell.angle_beta   90.00
_cell.angle_gamma   90.00
#
_symmetry.space_group_name_H-M   'P 1'
#
loop_
_entity.id
_entity.type
_entity.pdbx_description
1 polymer ?
#
loop_
_entity_poly.entity_id
_entity_poly.type
_entity_poly.pdbx_seq_one_letter_code
_entity_poly.pdbx_strand_id
1 'polypeptide(L)'
;MKFLKRGVALALLAAFALTTQPAQAYEKDKTYKITILHTNDHHGHFWRSEYGEYGLAAQKTLVDSIRKEVAQEGGSVLLLSGGDINTGVPESELQAAEPDVGAMHLIGYDAMRVG
;
A
#
# COMPACT_ATOMS: atom_id res chain seq x y z
N MET A 1 16.25 39.58 29.44
CA MET A 1 16.49 38.65 28.30
C MET A 1 16.86 37.22 28.71
N LYS A 2 17.74 36.97 29.71
CA LYS A 2 18.12 35.60 30.13
C LYS A 2 16.96 34.76 30.70
N PHE A 3 16.08 35.36 31.49
CA PHE A 3 14.91 34.68 32.07
C PHE A 3 13.85 34.29 31.02
N LEU A 4 13.63 35.16 30.02
CA LEU A 4 12.71 34.89 28.92
C LEU A 4 13.20 33.72 28.04
N LYS A 5 14.51 33.64 27.78
CA LYS A 5 15.13 32.51 27.03
C LYS A 5 15.03 31.18 27.79
N ARG A 6 15.14 31.20 29.13
CA ARG A 6 14.95 30.00 29.97
C ARG A 6 13.49 29.54 30.02
N GLY A 7 12.54 30.47 30.08
CA GLY A 7 11.11 30.16 30.03
C GLY A 7 10.70 29.53 28.70
N VAL A 8 11.19 30.06 27.58
CA VAL A 8 10.96 29.48 26.24
C VAL A 8 11.60 28.10 26.10
N ALA A 9 12.82 27.90 26.60
CA ALA A 9 13.48 26.60 26.57
C ALA A 9 12.73 25.53 27.41
N LEU A 10 12.21 25.91 28.59
CA LEU A 10 11.38 24.99 29.40
C LEU A 10 10.06 24.66 28.71
N ALA A 11 9.41 25.64 28.08
CA ALA A 11 8.16 25.41 27.35
C ALA A 11 8.38 24.46 26.15
N LEU A 12 9.49 24.61 25.42
CA LEU A 12 9.86 23.71 24.33
C LEU A 12 10.18 22.29 24.81
N LEU A 13 10.88 22.15 25.95
CA LEU A 13 11.15 20.82 26.54
C LEU A 13 9.85 20.13 27.01
N ALA A 14 8.93 20.88 27.62
CA ALA A 14 7.65 20.35 28.06
C ALA A 14 6.78 19.92 26.88
N ALA A 15 6.74 20.73 25.81
CA ALA A 15 6.05 20.37 24.57
C ALA A 15 6.65 19.11 23.91
N PHE A 16 7.98 18.98 23.90
CA PHE A 16 8.66 17.79 23.36
C PHE A 16 8.34 16.52 24.17
N ALA A 17 8.33 16.62 25.51
CA ALA A 17 7.99 15.51 26.39
C ALA A 17 6.52 15.05 26.29
N LEU A 18 5.60 15.97 25.95
CA LEU A 18 4.19 15.65 25.70
C LEU A 18 3.95 14.96 24.35
N THR A 19 4.87 15.13 23.37
CA THR A 19 4.76 14.50 22.05
C THR A 19 5.39 13.11 21.95
N THR A 20 6.21 12.71 22.93
CA THR A 20 6.90 11.41 22.94
C THR A 20 6.10 10.34 23.68
N GLN A 21 4.80 10.19 23.37
CA GLN A 21 4.11 8.96 23.75
C GLN A 21 4.47 7.87 22.74
N PRO A 22 4.86 6.67 23.18
CA PRO A 22 5.04 5.55 22.26
C PRO A 22 3.73 5.36 21.49
N ALA A 23 3.80 5.39 20.15
CA ALA A 23 2.66 5.10 19.32
C ALA A 23 2.26 3.65 19.57
N GLN A 24 1.17 3.45 20.31
CA GLN A 24 0.61 2.14 20.53
C GLN A 24 -0.01 1.67 19.21
N ALA A 25 0.61 0.70 18.54
CA ALA A 25 0.17 0.22 17.23
C ALA A 25 -1.23 -0.42 17.25
N TYR A 26 -1.70 -0.84 18.42
CA TYR A 26 -3.02 -1.45 18.58
C TYR A 26 -3.62 -1.16 19.97
N GLU A 27 -4.93 -0.93 19.98
CA GLU A 27 -5.74 -0.89 21.21
C GLU A 27 -6.02 -2.30 21.72
N LYS A 28 -5.81 -2.51 23.02
CA LYS A 28 -6.14 -3.78 23.70
C LYS A 28 -7.64 -4.05 23.61
N ASP A 29 -8.01 -5.31 23.38
CA ASP A 29 -9.40 -5.80 23.30
C ASP A 29 -10.26 -5.21 22.17
N LYS A 30 -9.65 -4.43 21.27
CA LYS A 30 -10.30 -3.96 20.04
C LYS A 30 -10.20 -5.03 18.95
N THR A 31 -11.34 -5.36 18.36
CA THR A 31 -11.41 -6.21 17.17
C THR A 31 -11.14 -5.37 15.92
N TYR A 32 -10.18 -5.80 15.10
CA TYR A 32 -9.85 -5.18 13.83
C TYR A 32 -10.30 -6.08 12.68
N LYS A 33 -10.83 -5.48 11.62
CA LYS A 33 -11.13 -6.18 10.36
C LYS A 33 -10.02 -5.86 9.36
N ILE A 34 -9.33 -6.89 8.90
CA ILE A 34 -8.27 -6.77 7.90
C ILE A 34 -8.63 -7.67 6.72
N THR A 35 -8.70 -7.09 5.55
CA THR A 35 -8.88 -7.79 4.28
C THR A 35 -7.52 -7.90 3.59
N ILE A 36 -7.10 -9.11 3.28
CA ILE A 36 -5.86 -9.35 2.53
C ILE A 36 -6.25 -9.71 1.11
N LEU A 37 -5.89 -8.84 0.17
CA LEU A 37 -5.97 -9.12 -1.26
C LEU A 37 -4.60 -9.61 -1.71
N HIS A 38 -4.58 -10.56 -2.64
CA HIS A 38 -3.32 -11.06 -3.17
C HIS A 38 -3.41 -11.46 -4.64
N THR A 39 -2.27 -11.39 -5.31
CA THR A 39 -2.01 -12.02 -6.62
C THR A 39 -0.62 -12.62 -6.62
N ASN A 40 -0.28 -13.39 -7.64
CA ASN A 40 1.04 -13.98 -7.87
C ASN A 40 1.18 -14.31 -9.36
N ASP A 41 2.41 -14.55 -9.83
CA ASP A 41 2.68 -15.07 -11.17
C ASP A 41 2.06 -14.21 -12.27
N HIS A 42 2.27 -12.89 -12.18
CA HIS A 42 1.70 -11.94 -13.13
C HIS A 42 2.29 -12.08 -14.54
N HIS A 43 3.57 -12.45 -14.65
CA HIS A 43 4.21 -12.81 -15.93
C HIS A 43 3.97 -11.83 -17.09
N GLY A 44 4.04 -10.52 -16.81
CA GLY A 44 3.93 -9.47 -17.83
C GLY A 44 2.51 -9.13 -18.31
N HIS A 45 1.44 -9.63 -17.68
CA HIS A 45 0.06 -9.46 -18.14
C HIS A 45 -0.56 -8.10 -17.75
N PHE A 46 0.17 -6.99 -17.92
CA PHE A 46 -0.36 -5.67 -17.58
C PHE A 46 -1.60 -5.30 -18.42
N TRP A 47 -1.67 -5.80 -19.65
CA TRP A 47 -2.77 -5.56 -20.59
C TRP A 47 -3.81 -6.69 -20.54
N ARG A 48 -5.01 -6.38 -21.04
CA ARG A 48 -6.08 -7.38 -21.19
C ARG A 48 -5.75 -8.40 -22.28
N SER A 49 -6.33 -9.60 -22.19
CA SER A 49 -6.26 -10.62 -23.24
C SER A 49 -6.93 -10.16 -24.54
N GLU A 50 -6.72 -10.89 -25.63
CA GLU A 50 -7.48 -10.71 -26.87
C GLU A 50 -8.99 -10.90 -26.68
N TYR A 51 -9.40 -11.68 -25.68
CA TYR A 51 -10.79 -11.91 -25.29
C TYR A 51 -11.32 -10.89 -24.26
N GLY A 52 -10.49 -9.91 -23.88
CA GLY A 52 -10.85 -8.86 -22.92
C GLY A 52 -10.83 -9.31 -21.47
N GLU A 53 -10.11 -10.38 -21.16
CA GLU A 53 -9.93 -10.89 -19.80
C GLU A 53 -8.80 -10.13 -19.07
N TYR A 54 -8.84 -10.16 -17.73
CA TYR A 54 -7.79 -9.63 -16.85
C TYR A 54 -7.32 -8.19 -17.19
N GLY A 55 -6.03 -7.91 -16.94
CA GLY A 55 -5.39 -6.62 -17.16
C GLY A 55 -5.46 -5.72 -15.92
N LEU A 56 -4.39 -4.97 -15.70
CA LEU A 56 -4.23 -4.16 -14.48
C LEU A 56 -5.22 -2.99 -14.40
N ALA A 57 -5.79 -2.56 -15.54
CA ALA A 57 -6.88 -1.58 -15.54
C ALA A 57 -8.17 -2.12 -14.91
N ALA A 58 -8.56 -3.35 -15.26
CA ALA A 58 -9.71 -4.00 -14.64
C ALA A 58 -9.44 -4.30 -13.17
N GLN A 59 -8.23 -4.77 -12.86
CA GLN A 59 -7.81 -5.01 -11.48
C GLN A 59 -7.86 -3.74 -10.63
N LYS A 60 -7.39 -2.60 -11.15
CA LYS A 60 -7.46 -1.31 -10.46
C LYS A 60 -8.90 -0.99 -10.02
N THR A 61 -9.84 -1.16 -10.93
CA THR A 61 -11.26 -0.88 -10.67
C THR A 61 -11.80 -1.79 -9.56
N LEU A 62 -11.47 -3.08 -9.61
CA LEU A 62 -11.89 -4.06 -8.60
C LEU A 62 -11.26 -3.79 -7.24
N VAL A 63 -9.96 -3.52 -7.19
CA VAL A 63 -9.24 -3.21 -5.94
C VAL A 63 -9.80 -1.94 -5.32
N ASP A 64 -10.06 -0.90 -6.11
CA ASP A 64 -10.65 0.35 -5.61
C ASP A 64 -12.05 0.15 -5.05
N SER A 65 -12.89 -0.66 -5.71
CA SER A 65 -14.22 -0.98 -5.18
C SER A 65 -14.15 -1.74 -3.87
N ILE A 66 -13.25 -2.72 -3.75
CA ILE A 66 -13.06 -3.48 -2.50
C ILE A 66 -12.52 -2.56 -1.40
N ARG A 67 -11.53 -1.72 -1.68
CA ARG A 67 -11.00 -0.75 -0.70
C ARG A 67 -12.11 0.18 -0.21
N LYS A 68 -13.00 0.64 -1.09
CA LYS A 68 -14.16 1.46 -0.71
C LYS A 68 -15.13 0.71 0.18
N GLU A 69 -15.48 -0.52 -0.15
CA GLU A 69 -16.37 -1.37 0.64
C GLU A 69 -15.79 -1.64 2.05
N VAL A 70 -14.53 -2.10 2.11
CA VAL A 70 -13.86 -2.39 3.38
C VAL A 70 -13.73 -1.13 4.25
N ALA A 71 -13.46 0.03 3.64
CA ALA A 71 -13.43 1.31 4.37
C ALA A 71 -14.80 1.69 4.94
N GLN A 72 -15.89 1.43 4.20
CA GLN A 72 -17.26 1.66 4.70
C GLN A 72 -17.60 0.75 5.89
N GLU A 73 -17.01 -0.44 5.97
CA GLU A 73 -17.14 -1.34 7.11
C GLU A 73 -16.19 -1.04 8.29
N GLY A 74 -15.36 -0.01 8.18
CA GLY A 74 -14.34 0.33 9.18
C GLY A 74 -13.16 -0.65 9.23
N GLY A 75 -12.93 -1.42 8.16
CA GLY A 75 -11.79 -2.32 8.01
C GLY A 75 -10.57 -1.66 7.36
N SER A 76 -9.52 -2.46 7.18
CA SER A 76 -8.29 -2.08 6.46
C SER A 76 -7.97 -3.11 5.39
N VAL A 77 -7.32 -2.68 4.30
CA VAL A 77 -6.92 -3.55 3.20
C VAL A 77 -5.41 -3.58 3.08
N LEU A 78 -4.85 -4.78 2.96
CA LEU A 78 -3.47 -5.02 2.52
C LEU A 78 -3.51 -5.75 1.18
N LEU A 79 -2.83 -5.24 0.17
CA LEU A 79 -2.69 -5.84 -1.16
C LEU A 79 -1.26 -6.33 -1.37
N LEU A 80 -1.10 -7.64 -1.53
CA LEU A 80 0.20 -8.29 -1.61
C LEU A 80 0.41 -9.01 -2.95
N SER A 81 1.66 -9.03 -3.43
CA SER A 81 2.05 -9.88 -4.56
C SER A 81 3.00 -10.99 -4.13
N GLY A 82 2.74 -12.22 -4.61
CA GLY A 82 3.59 -13.38 -4.40
C GLY A 82 4.90 -13.38 -5.21
N GLY A 83 5.04 -12.47 -6.19
CA GLY A 83 6.20 -12.38 -7.07
C GLY A 83 5.89 -12.81 -8.51
N ASP A 84 6.94 -13.11 -9.26
CA ASP A 84 6.91 -13.49 -10.68
C ASP A 84 6.15 -12.50 -11.57
N ILE A 85 6.58 -11.23 -11.50
CA ILE A 85 6.06 -10.17 -12.36
C ILE A 85 6.65 -10.23 -13.77
N ASN A 86 7.93 -10.61 -13.86
CA ASN A 86 8.69 -10.61 -15.10
C ASN A 86 8.38 -11.84 -15.97
N THR A 87 8.66 -11.70 -17.28
CA THR A 87 8.69 -12.76 -18.31
C THR A 87 7.34 -13.44 -18.57
N GLY A 88 6.89 -13.45 -19.83
CA GLY A 88 5.65 -14.12 -20.26
C GLY A 88 4.92 -13.43 -21.41
N VAL A 89 4.95 -12.09 -21.47
CA VAL A 89 4.30 -11.29 -22.52
C VAL A 89 5.34 -10.40 -23.23
N PRO A 90 5.48 -10.47 -24.57
CA PRO A 90 6.52 -9.74 -25.31
C PRO A 90 6.54 -8.23 -25.06
N GLU A 91 5.37 -7.60 -24.97
CA GLU A 91 5.23 -6.17 -24.72
C GLU A 91 5.79 -5.76 -23.36
N SER A 92 5.64 -6.60 -22.34
CA SER A 92 6.25 -6.39 -21.01
C SER A 92 7.75 -6.63 -21.06
N GLU A 93 8.19 -7.72 -21.71
CA GLU A 93 9.59 -8.12 -21.77
C GLU A 93 10.47 -7.09 -22.47
N LEU A 94 10.01 -6.53 -23.60
CA LEU A 94 10.72 -5.48 -24.34
C LEU A 94 10.93 -4.21 -23.51
N GLN A 95 10.15 -4.04 -22.43
CA GLN A 95 10.18 -2.89 -21.54
C GLN A 95 10.64 -3.28 -20.12
N ALA A 96 11.23 -4.47 -19.95
CA ALA A 96 11.70 -4.97 -18.66
C ALA A 96 10.66 -4.87 -17.51
N ALA A 97 9.39 -5.15 -17.82
CA ALA A 97 8.25 -5.05 -16.90
C ALA A 97 7.96 -3.66 -16.32
N GLU A 98 8.48 -2.58 -16.93
CA GLU A 98 8.13 -1.20 -16.59
C GLU A 98 6.61 -0.95 -16.54
N PRO A 99 5.80 -1.34 -17.54
CA PRO A 99 4.36 -1.09 -17.50
C PRO A 99 3.67 -1.85 -16.36
N ASP A 100 4.11 -3.07 -16.05
CA ASP A 100 3.58 -3.91 -14.98
C ASP A 100 3.81 -3.29 -13.62
N VAL A 101 5.06 -2.94 -13.31
CA VAL A 101 5.46 -2.31 -12.04
C VAL A 101 4.80 -0.93 -11.91
N GLY A 102 4.77 -0.14 -12.98
CA GLY A 102 4.09 1.16 -13.00
C GLY A 102 2.60 1.06 -12.65
N ALA A 103 1.90 0.08 -13.24
CA ALA A 103 0.49 -0.15 -12.96
C ALA A 103 0.27 -0.74 -11.56
N MET A 104 1.14 -1.63 -11.06
CA MET A 104 1.08 -2.10 -9.67
C MET A 104 1.20 -0.95 -8.65
N HIS A 105 2.05 0.05 -8.92
CA HIS A 105 2.10 1.27 -8.10
C HIS A 105 0.78 2.04 -8.12
N LEU A 106 0.13 2.18 -9.28
CA LEU A 106 -1.17 2.87 -9.41
C LEU A 106 -2.32 2.10 -8.72
N ILE A 107 -2.27 0.77 -8.74
CA ILE A 107 -3.20 -0.09 -7.99
C ILE A 107 -2.96 0.04 -6.48
N GLY A 108 -1.72 0.27 -6.07
CA GLY A 108 -1.34 0.42 -4.67
C GLY A 108 -1.12 -0.93 -4.01
N TYR A 109 -0.21 -1.74 -4.56
CA TYR A 109 0.34 -2.90 -3.86
C TYR A 109 1.19 -2.43 -2.66
N ASP A 110 1.03 -3.10 -1.53
CA ASP A 110 1.70 -2.75 -0.27
C ASP A 110 3.06 -3.44 -0.14
N ALA A 111 3.17 -4.68 -0.62
CA ALA A 111 4.42 -5.41 -0.69
C ALA A 111 4.39 -6.51 -1.75
N MET A 112 5.59 -6.95 -2.14
CA MET A 112 5.80 -8.05 -3.07
C MET A 112 7.00 -8.88 -2.64
N ARG A 113 6.91 -10.20 -2.79
CA ARG A 113 8.07 -11.09 -2.69
C ARG A 113 8.81 -11.14 -4.03
N VAL A 114 10.14 -11.25 -4.00
CA VAL A 114 10.89 -11.64 -5.20
C VAL A 114 10.50 -13.08 -5.58
N GLY A 115 10.11 -13.26 -6.84
CA GLY A 115 9.71 -14.53 -7.44
C GLY A 115 10.90 -15.45 -7.68
#